data_AF-A0A4Q6B644-F1
#
_entry.id   AF-A0A4Q6B644-F1
#
_cell.length_a   1.000
_cell.length_b   1.000
_cell.length_c   1.000
_cell.angle_alpha   90.00
_cell.angle_beta   90.00
_cell.angle_gamma   90.00
#
_symmetry.space_group_name_H-M   'P 1'
#
loop_
_entity.id
_entity.type
_entity.pdbx_description
1 polymer ?
#
loop_
_entity_poly.entity_id
_entity_poly.type
_entity_poly.pdbx_seq_one_letter_code
_entity_poly.pdbx_strand_id
1 'polypeptide(L)' 'MAYSDESIRSFLLAYRQRPDFDNTIFIITGDHRLIPVPEDNMLSRFHVPLLIYSPLLKRQASFPALSSHLDIAPSLV' A
#
# COMPACT_ATOMS: atom_id res chain seq x y z
N MET A 1 4.60 14.77 1.70
CA MET A 1 4.73 13.42 1.10
C MET A 1 6.12 12.85 1.28
N ALA A 2 7.21 13.56 0.95
CA ALA A 2 8.59 13.06 1.08
C ALA A 2 8.96 12.56 2.50
N TYR A 3 8.52 13.25 3.56
CA TYR A 3 8.76 12.81 4.93
C TYR A 3 8.09 11.45 5.24
N SER A 4 6.83 11.28 4.83
CA SER A 4 6.11 10.01 5.01
C SER A 4 6.74 8.88 4.20
N ASP A 5 7.17 9.16 2.97
CA ASP A 5 7.89 8.20 2.11
C ASP A 5 9.19 7.73 2.77
N GLU A 6 10.04 8.67 3.24
CA GLU A 6 11.29 8.31 3.94
C GLU A 6 11.02 7.60 5.27
N SER A 7 9.94 7.94 5.97
CA SER A 7 9.54 7.27 7.21
C SER A 7 9.11 5.82 6.96
N ILE A 8 8.33 5.56 5.90
CA ILE A 8 7.95 4.20 5.49
C ILE A 8 9.19 3.41 5.07
N ARG A 9 10.10 4.01 4.30
CA ARG A 9 11.37 3.40 3.92
C ARG A 9 12.20 3.01 5.16
N SER A 10 12.36 3.94 6.09
CA SER A 10 13.09 3.72 7.34
C SER A 10 12.44 2.65 8.20
N PHE A 11 11.10 2.64 8.28
CA PHE A 11 10.33 1.59 8.96
C PHE A 11 10.60 0.21 8.36
N LEU A 12 10.50 0.06 7.04
CA LEU A 12 10.73 -1.23 6.37
C LEU A 12 12.19 -1.71 6.54
N LEU A 13 13.16 -0.81 6.44
CA LEU A 13 14.58 -1.15 6.64
C LEU A 13 14.87 -1.59 8.09
N ALA A 14 14.25 -0.93 9.08
CA ALA A 14 14.38 -1.32 10.47
C ALA A 14 13.63 -2.64 10.77
N TYR A 15 12.40 -2.80 10.26
CA TYR A 15 11.59 -4.00 10.48
C TYR A 15 12.23 -5.25 9.87
N ARG A 16 12.97 -5.09 8.77
CA ARG A 16 13.73 -6.18 8.13
C ARG A 16 14.72 -6.90 9.06
N GLN A 17 15.11 -6.30 10.17
CA GLN A 17 16.01 -6.92 11.15
C GLN A 17 15.29 -7.85 12.14
N ARG A 18 13.96 -7.89 12.14
CA ARG A 18 13.19 -8.73 13.05
C ARG A 18 13.12 -10.19 12.57
N PRO A 19 13.05 -11.17 13.49
CA PRO A 19 12.97 -12.59 13.13
C PRO A 19 11.66 -12.97 12.40
N ASP A 20 10.61 -12.16 12.50
CA ASP A 20 9.32 -12.39 11.86
C ASP A 20 9.18 -11.73 10.47
N PHE A 21 10.20 -11.01 9.99
CA PHE A 21 10.15 -10.30 8.70
C PHE A 21 9.79 -11.23 7.52
N ASP A 22 10.43 -12.39 7.44
CA ASP A 22 10.23 -13.34 6.34
C ASP A 22 8.83 -13.98 6.32
N ASN A 23 8.07 -13.84 7.41
CA ASN A 23 6.70 -14.32 7.54
C ASN A 23 5.69 -13.17 7.75
N THR A 24 6.01 -11.96 7.26
CA THR A 24 5.14 -10.77 7.38
C THR A 24 4.66 -10.32 6.01
N ILE A 25 3.37 -9.98 5.91
CA ILE A 25 2.78 -9.28 4.75
C ILE A 25 2.53 -7.83 5.15
N PHE A 26 3.13 -6.90 4.42
CA PHE A 26 2.92 -5.46 4.57
C PHE A 26 1.89 -4.99 3.56
N ILE A 27 0.85 -4.32 4.04
CA ILE A 27 -0.16 -3.65 3.22
C ILE A 27 -0.05 -2.15 3.51
N ILE A 28 0.37 -1.38 2.52
CA ILE A 28 0.60 0.07 2.65
C ILE A 28 -0.40 0.76 1.72
N THR A 29 -1.28 1.56 2.29
CA THR A 29 -2.29 2.31 1.52
C THR A 29 -2.53 3.69 2.11
N GLY A 30 -2.99 4.63 1.29
CA GLY A 30 -3.53 5.91 1.77
C GLY A 30 -4.99 5.72 2.18
N ASP A 31 -5.45 6.47 3.18
CA ASP A 31 -6.83 6.43 3.65
C ASP A 31 -7.77 7.22 2.73
N HIS A 32 -7.35 8.40 2.27
CA HIS A 32 -8.04 9.22 1.30
C HIS A 32 -7.05 10.10 0.51
N ARG A 33 -7.51 10.70 -0.59
CA ARG A 33 -6.70 11.61 -1.41
C ARG A 33 -6.58 12.98 -0.73
N LEU A 34 -5.43 13.63 -0.91
CA LEU A 34 -5.20 14.98 -0.42
C LEU A 34 -6.06 16.01 -1.18
N ILE A 35 -6.89 16.75 -0.46
CA ILE A 35 -7.54 17.96 -0.97
C ILE A 35 -6.47 19.08 -0.88
N PRO A 36 -6.02 19.72 -1.99
CA PRO A 36 -6.78 20.13 -3.18
C PRO A 36 -6.19 19.61 -4.51
N VAL A 37 -5.65 18.38 -4.56
CA VAL A 37 -5.04 17.86 -5.79
C VAL A 37 -6.11 17.78 -6.89
N PRO A 38 -5.91 18.43 -8.07
CA PRO A 38 -6.89 18.40 -9.15
C PRO A 38 -7.31 16.98 -9.51
N GLU A 39 -8.60 16.81 -9.75
CA GLU A 39 -9.21 15.52 -10.10
C GLU A 39 -9.43 15.46 -11.61
N ASP A 40 -9.02 14.37 -12.24
CA ASP A 40 -9.25 14.15 -13.68
C ASP A 40 -10.72 13.79 -13.95
N ASN A 41 -11.36 13.10 -13.00
CA ASN A 41 -12.77 12.70 -13.03
C ASN A 41 -13.30 12.40 -11.61
N MET A 42 -14.62 12.18 -11.48
CA MET A 42 -15.29 11.91 -10.20
C MET A 42 -14.78 10.66 -9.45
N LEU A 43 -14.20 9.68 -10.15
CA LEU A 43 -13.62 8.50 -9.50
C LEU A 43 -12.19 8.77 -9.00
N SER A 44 -11.44 9.64 -9.68
CA SER A 44 -10.04 9.94 -9.37
C SER A 44 -9.84 10.51 -7.96
N ARG A 45 -10.88 11.13 -7.37
CA ARG A 45 -10.89 11.60 -5.98
C ARG A 45 -10.72 10.50 -4.93
N PHE A 46 -11.07 9.27 -5.27
CA PHE A 46 -11.00 8.11 -4.38
C PHE A 46 -9.74 7.25 -4.63
N HIS A 47 -8.95 7.58 -5.66
CA HIS A 47 -7.77 6.80 -5.99
C HIS A 47 -6.65 7.08 -4.98
N VAL A 48 -6.30 6.05 -4.21
CA VAL A 48 -5.21 6.02 -3.23
C VAL A 48 -4.20 4.95 -3.62
N PRO A 49 -2.91 5.06 -3.23
CA PRO A 49 -1.94 4.00 -3.45
C PRO A 49 -2.35 2.74 -2.68
N LEU A 50 -2.10 1.56 -3.26
CA LEU A 50 -2.16 0.27 -2.58
C LEU A 50 -0.91 -0.52 -2.97
N LEU A 51 -0.03 -0.73 -2.00
CA LEU A 51 1.19 -1.51 -2.14
C LEU A 51 1.12 -2.73 -1.22
N ILE A 52 1.42 -3.90 -1.78
CA ILE A 52 1.55 -5.15 -1.02
C ILE A 52 3.01 -5.59 -1.14
N TYR A 53 3.67 -5.77 -0.01
CA TYR A 53 5.08 -6.18 0.06
C TYR A 53 5.25 -7.34 1.03
N SER A 54 5.99 -8.37 0.61
CA SER A 54 6.41 -9.48 1.47
C SER A 54 7.48 -10.31 0.77
N PRO A 55 8.45 -10.89 1.49
CA PRO A 55 9.30 -11.97 0.97
C PRO A 55 8.51 -13.20 0.50
N LEU A 56 7.27 -13.38 0.99
CA LEU A 56 6.37 -14.48 0.61
C LEU A 56 5.74 -14.32 -0.78
N LEU A 57 5.84 -13.14 -1.41
CA LEU A 57 5.26 -12.89 -2.73
C LEU A 57 5.95 -13.74 -3.80
N LYS A 58 5.19 -14.66 -4.43
CA LYS A 58 5.69 -15.52 -5.50
C LYS A 58 5.90 -14.80 -6.84
N ARG A 59 5.26 -13.64 -7.01
CA ARG A 59 5.35 -12.82 -8.22
C ARG A 59 5.15 -11.35 -7.89
N GLN A 60 5.76 -10.50 -8.72
CA GLN A 60 5.47 -9.06 -8.73
C GLN A 60 4.39 -8.79 -9.78
N ALA A 61 3.44 -7.91 -9.46
CA ALA A 61 2.37 -7.55 -10.38
C ALA A 61 1.84 -6.16 -10.09
N SER A 62 1.41 -5.48 -11.15
CA SER A 62 0.43 -4.41 -11.07
C SER A 62 -0.87 -4.95 -11.67
N PHE A 63 -2.00 -4.57 -11.11
CA PHE A 63 -3.31 -5.03 -11.58
C PHE A 63 -4.21 -3.83 -11.85
N PRO A 64 -4.90 -3.79 -13.00
CA PRO A 64 -5.74 -2.66 -13.39
C PRO A 64 -7.18 -2.76 -12.83
N ALA A 65 -7.47 -3.76 -12.01
CA ALA A 65 -8.82 -4.02 -11.50
C ALA A 65 -9.28 -2.90 -10.57
N LEU A 66 -10.52 -2.43 -10.76
CA LEU A 66 -11.16 -1.51 -9.82
C LEU A 66 -11.36 -2.23 -8.48
N SER A 67 -10.78 -1.67 -7.43
CA SER A 67 -10.77 -2.24 -6.09
C SER A 67 -11.07 -1.17 -5.05
N SER A 68 -11.57 -1.58 -3.90
CA SER A 68 -11.89 -0.77 -2.73
C SER A 68 -11.08 -1.24 -1.52
N HIS A 69 -10.93 -0.38 -0.50
CA HIS A 69 -10.42 -0.81 0.81
C HIS A 69 -11.26 -1.94 1.43
N LEU A 70 -12.55 -2.01 1.09
CA LEU A 70 -13.43 -3.11 1.52
C LEU A 70 -12.97 -4.47 0.99
N ASP A 71 -12.20 -4.50 -0.11
CA ASP A 71 -11.70 -5.74 -0.70
C ASP A 71 -10.42 -6.22 -0.01
N ILE A 72 -9.75 -5.39 0.79
CA ILE A 72 -8.47 -5.75 1.45
C ILE A 72 -8.70 -6.86 2.47
N ALA A 73 -9.58 -6.66 3.46
CA ALA A 73 -9.83 -7.64 4.51
C ALA A 73 -10.27 -9.03 3.98
N PRO A 74 -11.27 -9.15 3.08
CA PRO A 74 -11.65 -10.45 2.53
C PRO A 74 -10.58 -11.08 1.62
N SER A 75 -9.58 -10.32 1.16
CA SER A 75 -8.44 -10.89 0.39
C SER A 75 -7.38 -11.55 1.27
N LEU A 76 -7.49 -11.46 2.60
CA LEU A 76 -6.54 -12.01 3.56
C LEU A 76 -6.99 -13.34 4.18
N VAL A 77 -8.19 -13.81 3.84
CA VAL A 77 -8.80 -15.06 4.35
C VAL A 77 -8.83 -16.17 3.31
#